data_AF-A0A2M8KSM9-F1
#
_entry.id   AF-A0A2M8KSM9-F1
#
_cell.length_a   1.000
_cell.length_b   1.000
_cell.length_c   1.000
_cell.angle_alpha   90.00
_cell.angle_beta   90.00
_cell.angle_gamma   90.00
#
_symmetry.space_group_name_H-M   'P 1'
#
loop_
_entity.id
_entity.type
_entity.pdbx_description
1 polymer ?
#
loop_
_entity_poly.entity_id
_entity_poly.type
_entity_poly.pdbx_seq_one_letter_code
_entity_poly.pdbx_strand_id
1 'polypeptide(L)'
;MPYGKTIVFARHGETNFNRLKQIQDPIEPHLTTKGHMQAHAIGKKIQEQGWQFDAVFCADTTRTRETLVDICLPNRSKNNIHITSFLN
;
A
#
# COMPACT_ATOMS: atom_id res chain seq x y z
N MET A 1 -13.54 28.52 3.71
CA MET A 1 -12.43 27.56 3.64
C MET A 1 -12.98 26.21 4.05
N PRO A 2 -12.97 25.16 3.21
CA PRO A 2 -13.44 23.86 3.66
C PRO A 2 -12.41 23.32 4.67
N TYR A 3 -12.79 23.30 5.96
CA TYR A 3 -12.02 22.65 7.01
C TYR A 3 -12.35 21.16 6.98
N GLY A 4 -11.53 20.36 6.30
CA GLY A 4 -11.67 18.91 6.27
C GLY A 4 -10.33 18.25 6.05
N LYS A 5 -10.07 17.16 6.77
CA LYS A 5 -8.96 16.24 6.45
C LYS A 5 -9.53 15.07 5.68
N THR A 6 -8.88 14.70 4.58
CA THR A 6 -9.22 13.49 3.82
C THR A 6 -8.25 12.39 4.22
N ILE A 7 -8.78 11.24 4.61
CA ILE A 7 -7.99 10.04 4.92
C ILE A 7 -8.34 8.98 3.89
N VAL A 8 -7.32 8.43 3.23
CA VAL A 8 -7.48 7.37 2.23
C VAL A 8 -6.87 6.08 2.78
N PHE A 9 -7.64 5.00 2.70
CA PHE A 9 -7.19 3.67 3.11
C PHE A 9 -6.96 2.79 1.87
N ALA A 10 -5.83 2.10 1.84
CA ALA A 10 -5.53 1.07 0.85
C ALA A 10 -5.15 -0.22 1.58
N ARG A 11 -5.79 -1.33 1.22
CA ARG A 11 -5.39 -2.66 1.67
C ARG A 11 -4.23 -3.17 0.80
N HIS A 12 -3.35 -3.99 1.37
CA HIS A 12 -2.30 -4.66 0.61
C HIS A 12 -2.88 -5.48 -0.55
N GLY A 13 -2.10 -5.65 -1.62
CA GLY A 13 -2.44 -6.50 -2.75
C GLY A 13 -2.58 -7.98 -2.38
N GLU A 14 -3.12 -8.78 -3.28
CA GLU A 14 -3.22 -10.23 -3.09
C GLU A 14 -1.85 -10.87 -2.80
N THR A 15 -1.81 -11.76 -1.81
CA THR A 15 -0.59 -12.52 -1.45
C THR A 15 -0.71 -14.01 -1.78
N ASN A 16 0.42 -14.71 -1.81
CA ASN A 16 0.46 -16.16 -2.06
C ASN A 16 -0.42 -16.96 -1.09
N PHE A 17 -0.54 -16.54 0.19
CA PHE A 17 -1.41 -17.20 1.16
C PHE A 17 -2.88 -16.82 1.03
N ASN A 18 -3.21 -15.60 0.58
CA ASN A 18 -4.60 -15.25 0.28
C ASN A 18 -5.16 -16.14 -0.83
N ARG A 19 -4.34 -16.41 -1.87
CA ARG A 19 -4.72 -17.31 -2.96
C ARG A 19 -4.95 -18.74 -2.48
N LEU A 20 -4.15 -19.22 -1.52
CA LEU A 20 -4.20 -20.58 -1.00
C LEU A 20 -5.13 -20.76 0.21
N LYS A 21 -5.79 -19.69 0.68
CA LYS A 21 -6.59 -19.65 1.93
C LYS A 21 -5.85 -20.22 3.15
N GLN A 22 -4.54 -20.01 3.21
CA GLN A 22 -3.69 -20.48 4.31
C GLN A 22 -3.61 -19.43 5.42
N ILE A 23 -3.55 -19.89 6.68
CA ILE A 23 -3.36 -19.03 7.86
C ILE A 23 -1.89 -18.58 7.90
N GLN A 24 -1.67 -17.31 8.24
CA GLN A 24 -0.42 -16.54 8.02
C GLN A 24 0.66 -16.70 9.09
N ASP A 25 0.55 -17.64 10.03
CA ASP A 25 1.47 -17.69 11.18
C ASP A 25 2.54 -18.79 10.98
N PRO A 26 3.87 -18.52 10.96
CA PRO A 26 4.61 -17.25 11.19
C PRO A 26 5.29 -16.66 9.92
N ILE A 27 4.82 -17.01 8.72
CA ILE A 27 5.52 -16.65 7.46
C ILE A 27 4.94 -15.34 6.91
N GLU A 28 5.80 -14.32 6.73
CA GLU A 28 5.45 -13.08 6.05
C GLU A 28 5.18 -13.34 4.55
N PRO A 29 3.93 -13.21 4.07
CA PRO A 29 3.63 -13.51 2.68
C PRO A 29 4.01 -12.37 1.76
N HIS A 30 4.59 -12.71 0.62
CA HIS A 30 4.83 -11.80 -0.50
C HIS A 30 3.58 -11.64 -1.36
N LEU A 31 3.48 -10.49 -2.04
CA LEU A 31 2.48 -10.25 -3.08
C LEU A 31 2.58 -11.27 -4.21
N THR A 32 1.44 -11.62 -4.80
CA THR A 32 1.40 -12.33 -6.08
C THR A 32 1.65 -11.34 -7.22
N THR A 33 1.92 -11.83 -8.43
CA THR A 33 1.92 -10.98 -9.64
C THR A 33 0.64 -10.16 -9.78
N LYS A 34 -0.51 -10.74 -9.40
CA LYS A 34 -1.80 -10.05 -9.37
C LYS A 34 -1.83 -8.98 -8.26
N GLY A 35 -1.25 -9.25 -7.09
CA GLY A 35 -1.08 -8.27 -6.01
C GLY A 35 -0.30 -7.04 -6.45
N HIS A 36 0.83 -7.24 -7.14
CA HIS A 36 1.61 -6.15 -7.73
C HIS A 36 0.81 -5.35 -8.76
N MET A 37 0.10 -6.03 -9.66
CA MET A 37 -0.78 -5.36 -10.64
C MET A 37 -1.89 -4.53 -9.99
N GLN A 38 -2.48 -5.03 -8.89
CA GLN A 38 -3.49 -4.29 -8.13
C GLN A 38 -2.90 -3.01 -7.52
N ALA A 39 -1.71 -3.10 -6.94
CA ALA A 39 -1.01 -1.96 -6.36
C ALA A 39 -0.63 -0.91 -7.41
N HIS A 40 -0.11 -1.33 -8.57
CA HIS A 40 0.16 -0.43 -9.69
C HIS A 40 -1.10 0.27 -10.22
N ALA A 41 -2.24 -0.44 -10.31
CA ALA A 41 -3.50 0.15 -10.74
C ALA A 41 -3.98 1.25 -9.79
N ILE A 42 -3.76 1.08 -8.48
CA ILE A 42 -4.04 2.12 -7.47
C ILE A 42 -3.13 3.33 -7.68
N GLY A 43 -1.82 3.12 -7.81
CA GLY A 43 -0.86 4.20 -8.06
C GLY A 43 -1.19 5.01 -9.32
N LYS A 44 -1.53 4.32 -10.42
CA LYS A 44 -1.98 4.96 -11.66
C LYS A 44 -3.25 5.78 -11.45
N LYS A 45 -4.26 5.26 -10.75
CA LYS A 45 -5.52 5.98 -10.50
C LYS A 45 -5.32 7.21 -9.62
N ILE A 46 -4.45 7.12 -8.61
CA ILE A 46 -4.04 8.26 -7.77
C ILE A 46 -3.44 9.37 -8.63
N GLN A 47 -2.54 9.01 -9.55
CA GLN A 47 -1.90 9.94 -10.48
C GLN A 47 -2.90 10.57 -11.47
N GLU A 48 -3.74 9.75 -12.11
CA GLU A 48 -4.76 10.22 -13.07
C GLU A 48 -5.75 11.19 -12.42
N GLN A 49 -6.05 10.99 -11.14
CA GLN A 49 -6.93 11.85 -10.38
C GLN A 49 -6.20 13.05 -9.72
N GLY A 50 -4.88 13.16 -9.88
CA GLY A 50 -4.08 14.26 -9.35
C GLY A 50 -4.00 14.34 -7.82
N TRP A 51 -4.19 13.21 -7.11
CA TRP A 51 -4.13 13.19 -5.65
C TRP A 51 -2.72 13.42 -5.15
N GLN A 52 -2.61 14.25 -4.12
CA GLN A 52 -1.39 14.48 -3.36
C GLN A 52 -1.66 14.14 -1.90
N PHE A 53 -0.69 13.50 -1.25
CA PHE A 53 -0.79 13.10 0.14
C PHE A 53 0.23 13.88 0.95
N ASP A 54 -0.23 14.54 2.02
CA ASP A 54 0.64 15.22 2.97
C ASP A 54 1.49 14.21 3.76
N ALA A 55 0.92 13.05 4.09
CA ALA A 55 1.58 11.97 4.79
C ALA A 55 1.04 10.60 4.32
N VAL A 56 1.91 9.59 4.33
CA VAL A 56 1.59 8.20 3.98
C VAL A 56 2.03 7.29 5.11
N PHE A 57 1.14 6.41 5.56
CA PHE A 57 1.42 5.47 6.65
C PHE A 57 1.34 4.03 6.13
N CYS A 58 2.28 3.19 6.55
CA CYS A 58 2.38 1.80 6.13
C CYS A 58 2.73 0.89 7.30
N ALA A 59 2.11 -0.29 7.34
CA ALA A 59 2.45 -1.33 8.31
C ALA A 59 3.85 -1.91 8.04
N ASP A 60 4.51 -2.45 9.06
CA ASP A 60 5.86 -3.06 8.98
C ASP A 60 5.85 -4.43 8.27
N THR A 61 4.73 -4.86 7.70
CA THR A 61 4.65 -6.18 7.05
C THR A 61 5.18 -6.17 5.62
N THR A 62 5.68 -7.31 5.14
CA THR A 62 6.28 -7.42 3.79
C THR A 62 5.27 -7.05 2.70
N ARG A 63 4.08 -7.65 2.75
CA ARG A 63 2.96 -7.40 1.82
C ARG A 63 2.54 -5.93 1.74
N THR A 64 2.52 -5.20 2.86
CA THR A 64 2.12 -3.78 2.89
C THR A 64 3.22 -2.89 2.32
N ARG A 65 4.48 -3.20 2.60
CA ARG A 65 5.64 -2.51 2.02
C ARG A 65 5.73 -2.70 0.52
N GLU A 66 5.58 -3.93 0.03
CA GLU A 66 5.55 -4.24 -1.41
C GLU A 66 4.41 -3.47 -2.11
N THR A 67 3.21 -3.48 -1.52
CA THR A 67 2.07 -2.72 -2.05
C THR A 67 2.38 -1.22 -2.13
N LEU A 68 2.98 -0.66 -1.07
CA LEU A 68 3.34 0.75 -1.02
C LEU A 68 4.35 1.11 -2.11
N VAL A 69 5.39 0.27 -2.30
CA VAL A 69 6.41 0.48 -3.33
C VAL A 69 5.75 0.57 -4.71
N ASP A 70 4.84 -0.35 -5.04
CA ASP A 70 4.18 -0.37 -6.33
C ASP A 70 3.19 0.78 -6.56
N ILE A 71 2.56 1.28 -5.48
CA ILE A 71 1.73 2.49 -5.52
C ILE A 71 2.60 3.73 -5.73
N CYS A 72 3.77 3.81 -5.07
CA CYS A 72 4.64 4.98 -5.06
C CYS A 72 5.60 5.07 -6.26
N LEU A 73 5.80 3.99 -7.03
CA LEU A 73 6.49 4.04 -8.33
C LEU A 73 5.49 4.58 -9.38
N PRO A 74 5.36 5.91 -9.55
CA PRO A 74 6.35 6.77 -10.23
C PRO A 74 6.61 8.15 -9.57
N ASN A 75 6.08 8.41 -8.36
CA ASN A 75 6.12 9.73 -7.70
C ASN A 75 7.05 9.69 -6.47
N ARG A 76 8.34 9.97 -6.68
CA ARG A 76 9.36 10.00 -5.63
C ARG A 76 9.32 11.30 -4.82
N SER A 77 8.52 11.33 -3.75
CA SER A 77 8.90 12.04 -2.53
C SER A 77 8.89 11.05 -1.38
N LYS A 78 10.07 10.67 -0.89
CA LYS A 78 10.23 9.74 0.25
C LYS A 78 10.03 10.43 1.61
N ASN A 79 9.88 11.75 1.63
CA ASN A 79 10.03 12.55 2.85
C ASN A 79 8.80 12.52 3.77
N ASN A 80 7.69 11.91 3.34
CA ASN A 80 6.43 11.86 4.09
C ASN A 80 5.87 10.45 4.29
N ILE A 81 6.71 9.41 4.13
CA ILE A 81 6.33 8.01 4.34
C ILE A 81 6.74 7.59 5.75
N HIS A 82 5.77 7.12 6.53
CA HIS A 82 5.95 6.63 7.89
C HIS A 82 5.62 5.13 7.95
N ILE A 83 6.62 4.30 8.27
CA ILE A 83 6.43 2.88 8.51
C ILE A 83 6.23 2.67 10.01
N THR A 84 5.20 1.93 10.40
CA THR A 84 4.83 1.75 11.81
C THR A 84 4.26 0.36 12.09
N SER A 85 4.66 -0.22 13.23
CA SER A 85 4.13 -1.51 13.70
C SER A 85 2.75 -1.41 14.34
N PHE A 86 2.24 -0.20 14.63
CA PHE A 86 0.88 0.01 15.15
C PHE A 86 -0.22 -0.36 14.15
N LEU A 87 0.14 -0.55 12.87
CA LEU A 87 -0.78 -0.92 11.79
C LEU A 87 -0.69 -2.40 11.40
N ASN A 88 0.08 -3.21 12.14
CA ASN A 88 0.25 -4.64 11.90
C ASN A 88 -0.96 -5.46 12.35
#